data_AF-A0AAV1CY06-F1
#
_entry.id   AF-A0AAV1CY06-F1
#
_cell.length_a   1.000
_cell.length_b   1.000
_cell.length_c   1.000
_cell.angle_alpha   90.00
_cell.angle_beta   90.00
_cell.angle_gamma   90.00
#
_symmetry.space_group_name_H-M   'P 1'
#
loop_
_entity.id
_entity.type
_entity.pdbx_description
1 polymer ?
#
loop_
_entity_poly.entity_id
_entity_poly.type
_entity_poly.pdbx_seq_one_letter_code
_entity_poly.pdbx_strand_id
1 'polypeptide(L)'
;MAIEIILRSETKTVISGLHSEVVGFGLEETEEAVLDLVTKLELETHARSVVVSEAEKEAARVLRHMKDRFSRLFNCDYIVMPRVWTVDEDIESLNKTACSSALKLLSVLAVVRLDDGEPRNIIEKRLSRVLADRKVATVSMEKEDEHHALGSSSTTWDEFPPSRTLIRPSKCKSLWNKFLAETEYHVKKAYSAQAAARRRLEGDVKGDRKPCSNCGHCSP
;
A
#
# COMPACT_ATOMS: atom_id res chain seq x y z
N MET A 1 9.49 11.64 3.50
CA MET A 1 10.69 12.20 4.15
C MET A 1 11.93 11.95 3.32
N ALA A 2 12.36 10.71 3.05
CA ALA A 2 13.58 10.48 2.26
C ALA A 2 13.57 11.16 0.87
N ILE A 3 12.54 10.95 0.05
CA ILE A 3 12.48 11.51 -1.32
C ILE A 3 12.49 13.05 -1.32
N GLU A 4 11.72 13.67 -0.44
CA GLU A 4 11.63 15.13 -0.32
C GLU A 4 12.96 15.74 0.14
N ILE A 5 13.59 15.13 1.15
CA ILE A 5 14.89 15.58 1.66
C ILE A 5 15.94 15.50 0.55
N ILE A 6 16.00 14.36 -0.17
CA ILE A 6 16.91 14.16 -1.29
C ILE A 6 16.62 15.18 -2.40
N LEU A 7 15.37 15.37 -2.78
CA LEU A 7 14.98 16.35 -3.80
C LEU A 7 15.48 17.76 -3.44
N ARG A 8 15.22 18.21 -2.21
CA ARG A 8 15.66 19.53 -1.75
C ARG A 8 17.17 19.65 -1.68
N SER A 9 17.88 18.63 -1.16
CA SER A 9 19.34 18.68 -1.03
C SER A 9 20.04 18.67 -2.38
N GLU A 10 19.64 17.77 -3.28
CA GLU A 10 20.24 17.66 -4.62
C GLU A 10 19.98 18.92 -5.44
N THR A 11 18.74 19.43 -5.43
CA THR A 11 18.39 20.65 -6.16
C THR A 11 19.22 21.84 -5.66
N LYS A 12 19.38 21.98 -4.34
CA LYS A 12 20.21 23.03 -3.74
C LYS A 12 21.68 22.91 -4.15
N THR A 13 22.24 21.70 -4.13
CA THR A 13 23.63 21.46 -4.55
C THR A 13 23.85 21.88 -5.99
N VAL A 14 22.93 21.52 -6.90
CA VAL A 14 23.03 21.89 -8.31
C VAL A 14 22.91 23.40 -8.52
N ILE A 15 21.97 24.06 -7.85
CA ILE A 15 21.80 25.52 -7.93
C ILE A 15 23.08 26.23 -7.46
N SER A 16 23.63 25.84 -6.29
CA SER A 16 24.84 26.46 -5.77
C SER A 16 26.07 26.22 -6.67
N GLY A 17 26.19 25.03 -7.26
CA GLY A 17 27.23 24.74 -8.23
C GLY A 17 27.11 25.61 -9.48
N LEU A 18 25.91 25.70 -10.06
CA LEU A 18 25.67 26.52 -11.24
C LEU A 18 25.92 28.00 -10.97
N HIS A 19 25.45 28.54 -9.83
CA HIS A 19 25.71 29.92 -9.43
C HIS A 19 27.23 30.19 -9.38
N SER A 20 28.03 29.29 -8.83
CA SER A 20 29.48 29.49 -8.74
C SER A 20 30.17 29.59 -10.10
N GLU A 21 29.69 28.85 -11.10
CA GLU A 21 30.18 28.93 -12.47
C GLU A 21 29.69 30.21 -13.17
N VAL A 22 28.43 30.61 -12.94
CA VAL A 22 27.83 31.83 -13.51
C VAL A 22 28.59 33.09 -13.09
N VAL A 23 28.97 33.19 -11.80
CA VAL A 23 29.82 34.29 -11.28
C VAL A 23 31.13 34.40 -12.08
N GLY A 24 31.68 33.28 -12.54
CA GLY A 24 32.91 33.23 -13.33
C GLY A 24 32.82 33.93 -14.69
N PHE A 25 31.63 34.22 -15.20
CA PHE A 25 31.43 34.93 -16.46
C PHE A 25 31.49 36.46 -16.32
N GLY A 26 31.55 37.00 -15.10
CA GLY A 26 31.70 38.45 -14.87
C GLY A 26 30.53 39.28 -15.40
N LEU A 27 29.31 38.76 -15.24
CA LEU A 27 28.07 39.46 -15.60
C LEU A 27 27.87 40.71 -14.74
N GLU A 28 27.04 41.65 -15.23
CA GLU A 28 26.57 42.74 -14.38
C GLU A 28 25.71 42.17 -13.24
N GLU A 29 25.76 42.80 -12.06
CA GLU A 29 25.06 42.33 -10.85
C GLU A 29 23.55 42.12 -11.08
N THR A 30 22.95 42.94 -11.94
CA THR A 30 21.55 42.83 -12.35
C THR A 30 21.28 41.62 -13.25
N GLU A 31 22.16 41.35 -14.20
CA GLU A 31 22.06 40.21 -15.11
C GLU A 31 22.31 38.89 -14.38
N GLU A 32 23.29 38.87 -13.47
CA GLU A 32 23.58 37.74 -12.60
C GLU A 32 22.38 37.40 -11.70
N ALA A 33 21.79 38.40 -11.04
CA ALA A 33 20.62 38.20 -10.18
C ALA A 33 19.40 37.68 -10.93
N VAL A 34 19.16 38.17 -12.15
CA VAL A 34 18.07 37.67 -13.01
C VAL A 34 18.33 36.23 -13.43
N LEU A 35 19.56 35.91 -13.84
CA LEU A 35 19.94 34.56 -14.25
C LEU A 35 19.85 33.55 -13.09
N ASP A 36 20.31 33.91 -11.89
CA ASP A 36 20.18 33.06 -10.70
C ASP A 36 18.71 32.78 -10.36
N LEU A 37 17.86 33.81 -10.40
CA LEU A 37 16.43 33.65 -10.14
C LEU A 37 15.75 32.71 -11.15
N VAL A 38 16.01 32.91 -12.45
CA VAL A 38 15.42 32.10 -13.52
C VAL A 38 15.91 30.66 -13.44
N THR A 39 17.22 30.45 -13.33
CA THR A 39 17.81 29.10 -13.28
C THR A 39 17.35 28.33 -12.04
N LYS A 40 17.27 28.99 -10.88
CA LYS A 40 16.71 28.39 -9.67
C LYS A 40 15.27 27.92 -9.89
N LEU A 41 14.42 28.79 -10.43
CA LEU A 41 13.01 28.46 -10.67
C LEU A 41 12.85 27.29 -11.66
N GLU A 42 13.63 27.29 -12.74
CA GLU A 42 13.61 26.24 -13.76
C GLU A 42 14.10 24.90 -13.20
N LEU A 43 15.20 24.90 -12.43
CA LEU A 43 15.75 23.69 -11.82
C LEU A 43 14.81 23.10 -10.75
N GLU A 44 14.23 23.94 -9.89
CA GLU A 44 13.24 23.50 -8.91
C GLU A 44 12.00 22.91 -9.59
N THR A 45 11.52 23.56 -10.65
CA THR A 45 10.37 23.08 -11.44
C THR A 45 10.68 21.76 -12.13
N HIS A 46 11.86 21.64 -12.74
CA HIS A 46 12.30 20.44 -13.43
C HIS A 46 12.46 19.27 -12.45
N ALA A 47 13.18 19.46 -11.35
CA ALA A 47 13.41 18.42 -10.34
C ALA A 47 12.09 17.91 -9.75
N ARG A 48 11.14 18.82 -9.50
CA ARG A 48 9.79 18.45 -9.06
C ARG A 48 9.05 17.63 -10.14
N SER A 49 9.11 18.06 -11.39
CA SER A 49 8.47 17.36 -12.52
C SER A 49 8.96 15.92 -12.66
N VAL A 50 10.28 15.69 -12.51
CA VAL A 50 10.88 14.35 -12.57
C VAL A 50 10.29 13.43 -11.49
N VAL A 51 10.20 13.90 -10.24
CA VAL A 51 9.65 13.11 -9.13
C VAL A 51 8.15 12.86 -9.31
N VAL A 52 7.40 13.86 -9.78
CA VAL A 52 5.96 13.71 -10.06
C VAL A 52 5.74 12.68 -11.17
N SER A 53 6.48 12.76 -12.28
CA SER A 53 6.37 11.82 -13.39
C SER A 53 6.65 10.39 -12.95
N GLU A 54 7.66 10.18 -12.09
CA GLU A 54 7.96 8.85 -11.56
C GLU A 54 6.85 8.36 -10.61
N ALA A 55 6.31 9.25 -9.77
CA ALA A 55 5.18 8.92 -8.91
C ALA A 55 3.92 8.53 -9.71
N GLU A 56 3.68 9.16 -10.87
CA GLU A 56 2.59 8.78 -11.78
C GLU A 56 2.77 7.38 -12.35
N LYS A 57 4.00 7.01 -12.78
CA LYS A 57 4.30 5.65 -13.25
C LYS A 57 4.05 4.60 -12.17
N GLU A 58 4.47 4.88 -10.94
CA GLU A 58 4.29 3.96 -9.83
C GLU A 58 2.82 3.90 -9.37
N ALA A 59 2.09 5.00 -9.43
CA ALA A 59 0.65 5.05 -9.20
C ALA A 59 -0.12 4.20 -10.24
N ALA A 60 0.30 4.21 -11.51
CA ALA A 60 -0.30 3.35 -12.54
C ALA A 60 -0.11 1.85 -12.25
N ARG A 61 0.89 1.49 -11.45
CA ARG A 61 1.23 0.10 -11.05
C ARG A 61 0.71 -0.27 -9.66
N VAL A 62 -0.02 0.61 -8.99
CA VAL A 62 -0.44 0.45 -7.59
C VAL A 62 -1.12 -0.89 -7.28
N LEU A 63 -1.96 -1.41 -8.18
CA LEU A 63 -2.64 -2.69 -7.98
C LEU A 63 -1.64 -3.86 -7.83
N ARG A 64 -0.56 -3.84 -8.62
CA ARG A 64 0.51 -4.84 -8.52
C ARG A 64 1.21 -4.72 -7.17
N HIS A 65 1.59 -3.51 -6.78
CA HIS A 65 2.24 -3.24 -5.49
C HIS A 65 1.38 -3.67 -4.31
N MET A 66 0.07 -3.42 -4.36
CA MET A 66 -0.90 -3.86 -3.36
C MET A 66 -0.91 -5.40 -3.25
N LYS A 67 -0.98 -6.11 -4.38
CA LYS A 67 -0.97 -7.58 -4.42
C LYS A 67 0.34 -8.17 -3.94
N ASP A 68 1.47 -7.60 -4.35
CA ASP A 68 2.79 -8.07 -3.93
C ASP A 68 2.96 -7.89 -2.42
N ARG A 69 2.52 -6.76 -1.87
CA ARG A 69 2.55 -6.50 -0.43
C ARG A 69 1.62 -7.43 0.34
N PHE A 70 0.40 -7.66 -0.16
CA PHE A 70 -0.53 -8.61 0.43
C PHE A 70 0.06 -10.01 0.44
N SER A 71 0.54 -10.50 -0.70
CA SER A 71 1.08 -11.85 -0.83
C SER A 71 2.28 -12.09 0.08
N ARG A 72 3.18 -11.11 0.21
CA ARG A 72 4.32 -11.20 1.13
C ARG A 72 3.91 -11.30 2.60
N LEU A 73 2.87 -10.59 3.02
CA LEU A 73 2.43 -10.61 4.42
C LEU A 73 1.51 -11.78 4.75
N PHE A 74 0.69 -12.20 3.78
CA PHE A 74 -0.33 -13.23 3.99
C PHE A 74 0.20 -14.63 3.67
N ASN A 75 0.89 -14.80 2.53
CA ASN A 75 1.30 -16.12 2.04
C ASN A 75 2.73 -16.51 2.42
N CYS A 76 3.50 -15.62 3.06
CA CYS A 76 4.86 -15.92 3.48
C CYS A 76 5.02 -15.83 5.00
N ASP A 77 5.98 -16.58 5.54
CA ASP A 77 6.43 -16.47 6.92
C ASP A 77 7.50 -15.37 7.10
N TYR A 78 8.09 -15.30 8.30
CA TYR A 78 9.09 -14.30 8.66
C TYR A 78 10.43 -14.46 7.91
N ILE A 79 10.67 -15.60 7.25
CA ILE A 79 11.86 -15.89 6.44
C ILE A 79 11.54 -15.77 4.94
N VAL A 80 10.36 -15.23 4.57
CA VAL A 80 9.90 -15.11 3.17
C VAL A 80 9.72 -16.48 2.50
N MET A 81 9.50 -17.54 3.29
CA MET A 81 9.13 -18.85 2.77
C MET A 81 7.62 -18.98 2.64
N PRO A 82 7.10 -19.79 1.69
CA PRO A 82 5.68 -20.05 1.59
C PRO A 82 5.10 -20.55 2.92
N ARG A 83 4.08 -19.87 3.43
CA ARG A 83 3.44 -20.17 4.71
C ARG A 83 2.77 -21.55 4.66
N VAL A 84 3.00 -22.34 5.69
CA VAL A 84 2.29 -23.58 5.96
C VAL A 84 1.15 -23.29 6.92
N TRP A 85 -0.10 -23.42 6.44
CA TRP A 85 -1.29 -23.11 7.25
C TRP A 85 -1.52 -24.15 8.34
N THR A 86 -1.40 -23.72 9.60
CA THR A 86 -1.65 -24.57 10.78
C THR A 86 -3.03 -24.30 11.39
N VAL A 87 -3.41 -25.14 12.36
CA VAL A 87 -4.72 -25.07 13.02
C VAL A 87 -4.89 -23.82 13.87
N ASP A 88 -3.79 -23.30 14.40
CA ASP A 88 -3.75 -22.21 15.39
C ASP A 88 -3.59 -20.82 14.76
N GLU A 89 -3.32 -20.76 13.45
CA GLU A 89 -3.15 -19.47 12.77
C GLU A 89 -4.47 -18.68 12.68
N ASP A 90 -4.42 -17.43 13.11
CA ASP A 90 -5.51 -16.47 12.94
C ASP A 90 -5.48 -15.87 11.53
N ILE A 91 -6.09 -16.60 10.60
CA ILE A 91 -6.24 -16.21 9.19
C ILE A 91 -6.94 -14.84 9.07
N GLU A 92 -7.89 -14.52 9.95
CA GLU A 92 -8.64 -13.27 9.87
C GLU A 92 -7.76 -12.07 10.21
N SER A 93 -7.01 -12.15 11.32
CA SER A 93 -6.06 -11.11 11.73
C SER A 93 -4.94 -10.91 10.71
N LEU A 94 -4.41 -12.00 10.14
CA LEU A 94 -3.41 -11.95 9.07
C LEU A 94 -3.98 -11.25 7.82
N ASN A 95 -5.19 -11.60 7.41
CA ASN A 95 -5.85 -10.97 6.26
C ASN A 95 -6.09 -9.47 6.51
N LYS A 96 -6.60 -9.08 7.69
CA LYS A 96 -6.79 -7.68 8.07
C LYS A 96 -5.46 -6.90 8.00
N THR A 97 -4.39 -7.48 8.52
CA THR A 97 -3.05 -6.87 8.52
C THR A 97 -2.51 -6.71 7.09
N ALA A 98 -2.61 -7.75 6.26
CA ALA A 98 -2.17 -7.72 4.87
C ALA A 98 -2.97 -6.69 4.04
N CYS A 99 -4.30 -6.67 4.20
CA CYS A 99 -5.18 -5.70 3.57
C CYS A 99 -4.87 -4.26 4.02
N SER A 100 -4.68 -4.02 5.32
CA SER A 100 -4.29 -2.70 5.85
C SER A 100 -2.98 -2.23 5.22
N SER A 101 -1.98 -3.11 5.10
CA SER A 101 -0.72 -2.75 4.46
C SER A 101 -0.84 -2.47 2.96
N ALA A 102 -1.73 -3.16 2.25
CA ALA A 102 -2.02 -2.88 0.85
C ALA A 102 -2.75 -1.53 0.69
N LEU A 103 -3.70 -1.23 1.58
CA LEU A 103 -4.42 0.05 1.59
C LEU A 103 -3.47 1.24 1.83
N LYS A 104 -2.48 1.07 2.71
CA LYS A 104 -1.42 2.06 2.93
C LYS A 104 -0.68 2.39 1.64
N LEU A 105 -0.33 1.40 0.81
CA LEU A 105 0.31 1.65 -0.49
C LEU A 105 -0.59 2.47 -1.42
N LEU A 106 -1.88 2.14 -1.48
CA LEU A 106 -2.85 2.91 -2.26
C LEU A 106 -2.94 4.37 -1.77
N SER A 107 -2.97 4.59 -0.45
CA SER A 107 -3.04 5.93 0.13
C SER A 107 -1.78 6.77 -0.13
N VAL A 108 -0.61 6.14 -0.12
CA VAL A 108 0.67 6.80 -0.40
C VAL A 108 0.71 7.25 -1.86
N LEU A 109 0.35 6.35 -2.79
CA LEU A 109 0.37 6.60 -4.23
C LEU A 109 -0.84 7.38 -4.76
N ALA A 110 -1.80 7.78 -3.91
CA ALA A 110 -2.95 8.55 -4.35
C ALA A 110 -2.63 10.04 -4.59
N VAL A 111 -1.64 10.60 -3.88
CA VAL A 111 -1.36 12.04 -3.86
C VAL A 111 0.14 12.31 -3.69
N VAL A 112 0.67 13.27 -4.46
CA VAL A 112 2.04 13.80 -4.33
C VAL A 112 2.14 14.68 -3.08
N ARG A 113 3.11 14.38 -2.20
CA ARG A 113 3.37 15.10 -0.95
C ARG A 113 4.83 15.51 -0.87
N LEU A 114 5.20 16.56 -1.62
CA LEU A 114 6.56 17.11 -1.66
C LEU A 114 6.72 18.37 -0.79
N ASP A 115 5.63 18.84 -0.20
CA ASP A 115 5.55 20.09 0.56
C ASP A 115 5.44 19.78 2.06
N ASP A 116 6.10 20.61 2.87
CA ASP A 116 6.10 20.47 4.33
C ASP A 116 4.73 20.84 4.94
N GLY A 117 4.39 20.18 6.06
CA GLY A 117 3.25 20.54 6.90
C GLY A 117 1.96 19.73 6.72
N GLU A 118 1.83 18.95 5.65
CA GLU A 118 0.60 18.19 5.39
C GLU A 118 0.52 16.89 6.23
N PRO A 119 -0.61 16.63 6.93
CA PRO A 119 -0.77 15.42 7.71
C PRO A 119 -0.79 14.17 6.81
N ARG A 120 0.22 13.31 7.01
CA ARG A 120 0.53 12.19 6.08
C ARG A 120 -0.55 11.12 5.98
N ASN A 121 -1.41 11.01 7.00
CA ASN A 121 -2.39 9.94 7.13
C ASN A 121 -3.83 10.35 6.78
N ILE A 122 -4.07 11.57 6.26
CA ILE A 122 -5.43 12.02 5.90
C ILE A 122 -6.07 11.07 4.89
N ILE A 123 -5.38 10.81 3.77
CA ILE A 123 -5.89 9.92 2.73
C ILE A 123 -6.04 8.49 3.23
N GLU A 124 -5.09 8.00 4.03
CA GLU A 124 -5.18 6.67 4.63
C GLU A 124 -6.42 6.55 5.51
N LYS A 125 -6.65 7.51 6.41
CA LYS A 125 -7.82 7.56 7.30
C LYS A 125 -9.15 7.64 6.52
N ARG A 126 -9.18 8.47 5.47
CA ARG A 126 -10.37 8.63 4.61
C ARG A 126 -10.67 7.32 3.88
N LEU A 127 -9.66 6.71 3.27
CA LEU A 127 -9.78 5.42 2.59
C LEU A 127 -10.14 4.29 3.56
N SER A 128 -9.53 4.23 4.74
CA SER A 128 -9.82 3.18 5.72
C SER A 128 -11.25 3.28 6.22
N ARG A 129 -11.75 4.49 6.48
CA ARG A 129 -13.15 4.70 6.91
C ARG A 129 -14.13 4.24 5.83
N VAL A 130 -13.89 4.60 4.57
CA VAL A 130 -14.86 4.31 3.50
C VAL A 130 -14.77 2.87 2.98
N LEU A 131 -13.58 2.28 2.99
CA LEU A 131 -13.35 0.98 2.36
C LEU A 131 -13.37 -0.20 3.35
N ALA A 132 -13.27 0.04 4.67
CA ALA A 132 -13.36 -1.01 5.69
C ALA A 132 -14.80 -1.51 5.91
N ASP A 133 -15.81 -0.68 5.69
CA ASP A 133 -17.22 -1.01 5.98
C ASP A 133 -17.83 -2.03 5.00
N ARG A 134 -17.14 -2.36 3.90
CA ARG A 134 -17.71 -3.22 2.84
C ARG A 134 -17.69 -4.73 3.15
N LYS A 135 -17.23 -5.16 4.33
CA LYS A 135 -17.46 -6.55 4.77
C LYS A 135 -18.93 -6.83 5.17
N VAL A 136 -19.80 -5.80 5.27
CA VAL A 136 -21.19 -5.96 5.75
C VAL A 136 -22.26 -5.72 4.66
N ALA A 137 -21.95 -5.07 3.53
CA ALA A 137 -22.95 -4.72 2.54
C ALA A 137 -23.17 -5.80 1.46
N THR A 138 -23.56 -7.00 1.87
CA THR A 138 -24.47 -7.84 1.10
C THR A 138 -25.81 -7.78 1.81
N VAL A 139 -26.83 -7.21 1.16
CA VAL A 139 -28.16 -6.89 1.70
C VAL A 139 -28.20 -5.56 2.46
N SER A 140 -28.39 -4.48 1.70
CA SER A 140 -29.38 -3.41 1.94
C SER A 140 -29.04 -2.26 1.01
N MET A 141 -29.78 -2.16 -0.09
CA MET A 141 -29.96 -0.86 -0.72
C MET A 141 -30.78 -0.04 0.26
N GLU A 142 -30.22 1.03 0.82
CA GLU A 142 -30.94 2.27 1.14
C GLU A 142 -30.02 3.30 1.86
N LYS A 143 -29.98 4.50 1.25
CA LYS A 143 -29.57 5.80 1.80
C LYS A 143 -28.13 5.93 2.28
N GLU A 144 -27.22 6.23 1.35
CA GLU A 144 -25.90 6.77 1.64
C GLU A 144 -26.03 8.28 1.96
N ASP A 145 -25.70 8.68 3.20
CA ASP A 145 -25.49 10.08 3.57
C ASP A 145 -24.34 10.68 2.75
N GLU A 146 -24.61 11.80 2.08
CA GLU A 146 -23.73 12.47 1.10
C GLU A 146 -22.39 12.95 1.66
N HIS A 147 -22.20 12.93 2.99
CA HIS A 147 -20.99 13.41 3.65
C HIS A 147 -19.97 12.34 4.05
N HIS A 148 -20.30 11.04 3.92
CA HIS A 148 -19.50 9.96 4.51
C HIS A 148 -18.99 8.89 3.54
N ALA A 149 -19.66 8.66 2.41
CA ALA A 149 -19.10 7.85 1.34
C ALA A 149 -17.99 8.63 0.64
N LEU A 150 -16.96 7.95 0.11
CA LEU A 150 -16.30 8.45 -1.10
C LEU A 150 -17.45 8.49 -2.11
N GLY A 151 -18.15 9.62 -2.19
CA GLY A 151 -19.30 9.78 -3.06
C GLY A 151 -18.89 9.19 -4.39
N SER A 152 -19.69 8.30 -4.96
CA SER A 152 -19.29 7.62 -6.18
C SER A 152 -18.94 8.61 -7.33
N SER A 153 -19.24 9.90 -7.12
CA SER A 153 -18.93 11.08 -7.92
C SER A 153 -17.78 11.98 -7.44
N SER A 154 -17.11 11.70 -6.31
CA SER A 154 -15.98 12.53 -5.85
C SER A 154 -14.77 12.32 -6.77
N THR A 155 -14.52 13.32 -7.62
CA THR A 155 -13.44 13.32 -8.61
C THR A 155 -12.13 13.88 -8.07
N THR A 156 -12.16 14.49 -6.88
CA THR A 156 -11.05 15.24 -6.27
C THR A 156 -10.92 14.94 -4.78
N TRP A 157 -9.70 15.07 -4.25
CA TRP A 157 -9.47 15.09 -2.81
C TRP A 157 -9.69 16.51 -2.30
N ASP A 158 -10.60 16.72 -1.36
CA ASP A 158 -10.88 18.07 -0.83
C ASP A 158 -9.65 18.68 -0.14
N GLU A 159 -8.78 17.81 0.38
CA GLU A 159 -7.57 18.17 1.11
C GLU A 159 -6.38 18.48 0.19
N PHE A 160 -6.47 18.20 -1.12
CA PHE A 160 -5.35 18.38 -2.06
C PHE A 160 -5.80 18.93 -3.41
N PRO A 161 -5.04 19.88 -4.01
CA PRO A 161 -5.36 20.38 -5.34
C PRO A 161 -5.27 19.27 -6.40
N PRO A 162 -6.03 19.37 -7.51
CA PRO A 162 -5.99 18.39 -8.60
C PRO A 162 -4.58 18.14 -9.16
N SER A 163 -3.72 19.16 -9.17
CA SER A 163 -2.32 19.06 -9.63
C SER A 163 -1.42 18.15 -8.78
N ARG A 164 -1.86 17.78 -7.57
CA ARG A 164 -1.16 16.83 -6.69
C ARG A 164 -1.83 15.45 -6.67
N THR A 165 -2.98 15.29 -7.33
CA THR A 165 -3.74 14.04 -7.32
C THR A 165 -3.20 13.07 -8.38
N LEU A 166 -2.68 11.93 -7.94
CA LEU A 166 -2.22 10.84 -8.82
C LEU A 166 -3.35 9.85 -9.11
N ILE A 167 -4.13 9.51 -8.07
CA ILE A 167 -5.25 8.58 -8.16
C ILE A 167 -6.48 9.24 -7.54
N ARG A 168 -7.52 9.39 -8.35
CA ARG A 168 -8.79 9.97 -7.91
C ARG A 168 -9.53 9.06 -6.91
N PRO A 169 -10.36 9.62 -6.02
CA PRO A 169 -11.14 8.85 -5.04
C PRO A 169 -11.94 7.68 -5.66
N SER A 170 -12.68 7.93 -6.74
CA SER A 170 -13.45 6.90 -7.45
C SER A 170 -12.57 5.77 -8.00
N LYS A 171 -11.38 6.11 -8.52
CA LYS A 171 -10.41 5.13 -8.99
C LYS A 171 -9.83 4.31 -7.84
N CYS A 172 -9.53 4.91 -6.69
CA CYS A 172 -9.11 4.18 -5.49
C CYS A 172 -10.15 3.14 -5.06
N LYS A 173 -11.45 3.49 -5.06
CA LYS A 173 -12.55 2.54 -4.77
C LYS A 173 -12.57 1.37 -5.76
N SER A 174 -12.43 1.65 -7.07
CA SER A 174 -12.38 0.60 -8.09
C SER A 174 -11.16 -0.32 -7.95
N LEU A 175 -9.98 0.24 -7.65
CA LEU A 175 -8.75 -0.49 -7.44
C LEU A 175 -8.84 -1.37 -6.20
N TRP A 176 -9.41 -0.86 -5.11
CA TRP A 176 -9.63 -1.62 -3.89
C TRP A 176 -10.55 -2.81 -4.10
N ASN A 177 -11.69 -2.64 -4.77
CA ASN A 177 -12.59 -3.74 -5.08
C ASN A 177 -11.92 -4.80 -5.97
N LYS A 178 -11.15 -4.36 -6.99
CA LYS A 178 -10.38 -5.25 -7.85
C LYS A 178 -9.31 -6.02 -7.07
N PHE A 179 -8.60 -5.34 -6.17
CA PHE A 179 -7.63 -5.95 -5.27
C PHE A 179 -8.27 -7.03 -4.39
N LEU A 180 -9.41 -6.73 -3.75
CA LEU A 180 -10.11 -7.71 -2.91
C LEU A 180 -10.55 -8.93 -3.72
N ALA A 181 -11.11 -8.73 -4.91
CA ALA A 181 -11.51 -9.82 -5.79
C ALA A 181 -10.32 -10.70 -6.23
N GLU A 182 -9.19 -10.08 -6.60
CA GLU A 182 -7.99 -10.80 -7.05
C GLU A 182 -7.21 -11.48 -5.91
N THR A 183 -7.45 -11.11 -4.66
CA THR A 183 -6.77 -11.69 -3.49
C THR A 183 -7.65 -12.66 -2.69
N GLU A 184 -8.96 -12.69 -2.96
CA GLU A 184 -9.93 -13.54 -2.26
C GLU A 184 -9.55 -15.03 -2.28
N TYR A 185 -9.01 -15.51 -3.40
CA TYR A 185 -8.61 -16.91 -3.54
C TYR A 185 -7.50 -17.32 -2.54
N HIS A 186 -6.59 -16.41 -2.19
CA HIS A 186 -5.54 -16.69 -1.21
C HIS A 186 -6.16 -16.97 0.17
N VAL A 187 -7.14 -16.16 0.55
CA VAL A 187 -7.86 -16.30 1.82
C VAL A 187 -8.67 -17.59 1.85
N LYS A 188 -9.40 -17.91 0.77
CA LYS A 188 -10.14 -19.18 0.64
C LYS A 188 -9.22 -20.40 0.70
N LYS A 189 -8.05 -20.32 0.06
CA LYS A 189 -7.03 -21.37 0.08
C LYS A 189 -6.46 -21.59 1.49
N ALA A 190 -6.23 -20.51 2.24
CA ALA A 190 -5.78 -20.58 3.63
C ALA A 190 -6.78 -21.33 4.52
N TYR A 191 -8.07 -20.96 4.46
CA TYR A 191 -9.11 -21.66 5.23
C TYR A 191 -9.25 -23.14 4.85
N SER A 192 -9.19 -23.45 3.56
CA SER A 192 -9.22 -24.84 3.08
C SER A 192 -8.03 -25.65 3.61
N ALA A 193 -6.83 -25.06 3.61
CA ALA A 193 -5.62 -25.70 4.13
C ALA A 193 -5.70 -25.90 5.66
N GLN A 194 -6.15 -24.90 6.41
CA GLN A 194 -6.35 -25.02 7.86
C GLN A 194 -7.39 -26.08 8.21
N ALA A 195 -8.51 -26.16 7.48
CA ALA A 195 -9.52 -27.20 7.67
C ALA A 195 -8.97 -28.60 7.38
N ALA A 196 -8.08 -28.74 6.38
CA ALA A 196 -7.39 -29.99 6.11
C ALA A 196 -6.38 -30.35 7.22
N ALA A 197 -5.67 -29.38 7.78
CA ALA A 197 -4.76 -29.58 8.90
C ALA A 197 -5.51 -30.07 10.16
N ARG A 198 -6.67 -29.49 10.47
CA ARG A 198 -7.55 -29.93 11.58
C ARG A 198 -7.94 -31.40 11.43
N ARG A 199 -8.39 -31.81 10.24
CA ARG A 199 -8.77 -33.20 9.96
C ARG A 199 -7.62 -34.19 10.13
N ARG A 200 -6.38 -33.80 9.79
CA ARG A 200 -5.19 -34.65 9.99
C ARG A 200 -4.93 -34.87 11.48
N LEU A 201 -4.94 -33.79 12.27
CA LEU A 201 -4.75 -33.87 13.72
C LEU A 201 -5.84 -34.74 14.40
N GLU A 202 -7.11 -34.60 14.01
CA GLU A 202 -8.20 -35.41 14.55
C GLU A 202 -8.09 -36.90 14.17
N GLY A 203 -7.53 -37.20 12.98
CA GLY A 203 -7.25 -38.56 12.52
C GLY A 203 -6.11 -39.22 13.30
N ASP A 204 -5.03 -38.49 13.54
CA ASP A 204 -3.87 -38.97 14.31
C ASP A 204 -4.28 -39.27 15.77
N VAL A 205 -5.08 -38.40 16.39
CA VAL A 205 -5.60 -38.60 17.77
C VAL A 205 -6.51 -39.84 17.90
N LYS A 206 -7.15 -40.28 16.81
CA LYS A 206 -7.95 -41.52 16.79
C LYS A 206 -7.09 -42.75 16.49
N GLY A 207 -5.98 -42.60 15.78
CA GLY A 207 -5.03 -43.68 15.47
C GLY A 207 -4.29 -44.23 16.70
N ASP A 208 -4.00 -43.37 17.68
CA ASP A 208 -3.31 -43.74 18.93
C ASP A 208 -4.21 -44.46 19.96
N ARG A 209 -5.50 -44.67 19.67
CA ARG A 209 -6.44 -45.41 20.54
C ARG A 209 -6.75 -46.83 20.06
N LYS A 210 -5.80 -47.52 19.45
CA LYS A 210 -5.87 -48.99 19.38
C LYS A 210 -5.10 -49.59 20.55
N PRO A 211 -5.75 -50.17 21.57
CA PRO A 211 -5.03 -50.96 22.56
C PRO A 211 -4.41 -52.16 21.82
N CYS A 212 -3.10 -52.34 21.97
CA CYS A 212 -2.46 -53.62 21.64
C CYS A 212 -3.18 -54.71 22.44
N SER A 213 -4.05 -55.47 21.77
CA SER A 213 -4.65 -56.67 22.33
C SER A 213 -3.56 -57.73 22.46
N ASN A 214 -2.98 -57.71 23.65
CA ASN A 214 -2.25 -58.73 24.38
C ASN A 214 -1.91 -60.04 23.65
N CYS A 215 -0.61 -60.32 23.59
CA CYS A 215 -0.02 -61.62 23.38
C CYS A 215 -0.44 -62.56 24.53
N GLY A 216 -1.29 -63.54 24.23
CA GLY A 216 -1.64 -64.64 25.14
C GLY A 216 -0.64 -65.80 25.02
N HIS A 217 -0.10 -66.18 26.18
CA HIS A 217 0.97 -67.12 26.46
C HIS A 217 0.80 -68.59 26.02
N CYS A 218 1.97 -69.22 25.84
CA CYS A 218 2.42 -70.58 26.19
C CYS A 218 1.41 -71.74 26.18
N SER A 219 1.73 -72.76 25.39
CA SER A 219 1.23 -74.13 25.54
C SER A 219 2.32 -75.02 26.17
N PRO A 220 1.92 -76.08 26.90
CA PRO A 220 2.72 -76.75 27.94
C PRO A 220 3.91 -77.57 27.44
#